data_AF-A0A392Q3U4-F1
#
_entry.id   AF-A0A392Q3U4-F1
#
_cell.length_a   1.000
_cell.length_b   1.000
_cell.length_c   1.000
_cell.angle_alpha   90.00
_cell.angle_beta   90.00
_cell.angle_gamma   90.00
#
_symmetry.space_group_name_H-M   'P 1'
#
loop_
_entity.id
_entity.type
_entity.pdbx_description
1 polymer ?
#
loop_
_entity_poly.entity_id
_entity_poly.type
_entity_poly.pdbx_seq_one_letter_code
_entity_poly.pdbx_strand_id
1 'polypeptide(L)'
;MFILNLQDYTGDDVTAENLYAVILGDKSKVKGGSGKVINSKAEDRIFIYYSDHGGPGVLGMPNMPYVYAMDFIDVLRKKHASRGYKKM
;
A
#
# COMPACT_ATOMS: atom_id res chain seq x y z
N MET A 1 6.63 5.69 -29.10
CA MET A 1 6.58 6.66 -27.98
C MET A 1 5.64 6.07 -26.93
N PHE A 2 6.18 5.43 -25.89
CA PHE A 2 5.38 4.91 -24.77
C PHE A 2 5.15 6.06 -23.80
N ILE A 3 3.92 6.54 -23.68
CA ILE A 3 3.55 7.46 -22.62
C ILE A 3 3.48 6.63 -21.34
N LEU A 4 4.48 6.77 -20.46
CA LEU A 4 4.41 6.23 -19.11
C LEU A 4 3.38 7.03 -18.33
N ASN A 5 2.17 6.51 -18.21
CA ASN A 5 1.16 7.11 -17.36
C ASN A 5 1.50 6.74 -15.90
N LEU A 6 2.13 7.66 -15.17
CA LEU A 6 2.64 7.47 -13.81
C LEU A 6 1.54 7.65 -12.75
N GLN A 7 0.36 7.08 -12.99
CA GLN A 7 -0.80 7.17 -12.10
C GLN A 7 -1.22 5.75 -11.76
N ASP A 8 -0.71 5.23 -10.64
CA ASP A 8 -0.99 3.85 -10.23
C ASP A 8 -2.33 3.73 -9.51
N TYR A 9 -2.60 4.64 -8.57
CA TYR A 9 -3.84 4.71 -7.81
C TYR A 9 -4.19 6.17 -7.60
N THR A 10 -5.30 6.63 -8.18
CA THR A 10 -5.75 8.02 -8.12
C THR A 10 -7.26 8.07 -7.94
N GLY A 11 -7.80 9.22 -7.49
CA GLY A 11 -9.24 9.37 -7.27
C GLY A 11 -9.81 8.31 -6.33
N ASP A 12 -10.87 7.62 -6.77
CA ASP A 12 -11.58 6.61 -6.01
C ASP A 12 -10.75 5.34 -5.74
N ASP A 13 -9.65 5.14 -6.47
CA ASP A 13 -8.75 3.99 -6.28
C ASP A 13 -7.78 4.18 -5.09
N VAL A 14 -7.72 5.38 -4.50
CA VAL A 14 -6.93 5.66 -3.29
C VAL A 14 -7.70 5.18 -2.06
N THR A 15 -7.63 3.89 -1.78
CA THR A 15 -8.34 3.21 -0.68
C THR A 15 -7.38 2.47 0.24
N ALA A 16 -7.81 2.23 1.48
CA ALA A 16 -7.07 1.37 2.42
C ALA A 16 -6.89 -0.06 1.88
N GLU A 17 -7.89 -0.60 1.17
CA GLU A 17 -7.82 -1.94 0.56
C GLU A 17 -6.68 -2.02 -0.47
N ASN A 18 -6.59 -1.04 -1.38
CA ASN A 18 -5.52 -1.00 -2.36
C ASN A 18 -4.15 -0.77 -1.70
N LEU A 19 -4.06 0.12 -0.70
CA LEU A 19 -2.81 0.31 0.05
C LEU A 19 -2.30 -1.01 0.65
N TYR A 20 -3.17 -1.79 1.27
CA TYR A 20 -2.80 -3.05 1.90
C TYR A 20 -2.41 -4.11 0.86
N ALA A 21 -3.18 -4.23 -0.24
CA ALA A 21 -2.87 -5.12 -1.35
C ALA A 21 -1.49 -4.79 -1.97
N VAL A 22 -1.20 -3.49 -2.16
CA VAL A 22 0.07 -3.00 -2.68
C VAL A 22 1.23 -3.39 -1.78
N ILE A 23 1.14 -3.14 -0.47
CA ILE A 23 2.20 -3.46 0.49
C ILE A 23 2.47 -4.97 0.51
N LEU A 24 1.40 -5.77 0.54
CA LEU A 24 1.50 -7.23 0.57
C LEU A 24 1.97 -7.83 -0.76
N GLY A 25 1.93 -7.08 -1.86
CA GLY A 25 2.24 -7.60 -3.19
C GLY A 25 1.12 -8.45 -3.79
N ASP A 26 -0.12 -8.32 -3.29
CA ASP A 26 -1.25 -9.15 -3.68
C ASP A 26 -2.07 -8.48 -4.80
N LYS A 27 -1.66 -8.69 -6.05
CA LYS A 27 -2.37 -8.15 -7.23
C LYS A 27 -3.82 -8.62 -7.33
N SER A 28 -4.17 -9.77 -6.76
CA SER A 28 -5.53 -10.31 -6.88
C SER A 28 -6.56 -9.54 -6.04
N LYS A 29 -6.08 -8.77 -5.05
CA LYS A 29 -6.91 -7.94 -4.17
C LYS A 29 -6.94 -6.47 -4.55
N VAL A 30 -6.19 -6.08 -5.56
CA VAL A 30 -6.27 -4.72 -6.10
C VAL A 30 -7.61 -4.55 -6.81
N LYS A 31 -8.27 -3.41 -6.57
CA LYS A 31 -9.48 -2.98 -7.28
C LYS A 31 -9.20 -1.65 -7.94
N GLY A 32 -9.37 -1.57 -9.27
CA GLY A 32 -9.02 -0.38 -10.04
C GLY A 32 -7.50 -0.11 -10.09
N GLY A 33 -7.12 1.08 -10.52
CA GLY A 33 -5.74 1.49 -10.69
C GLY A 33 -4.95 0.69 -11.74
N SER A 34 -3.63 0.82 -11.71
CA SER A 34 -2.71 0.17 -12.65
C SER A 34 -2.41 -1.30 -12.33
N GLY A 35 -2.74 -1.75 -11.11
CA GLY A 35 -2.37 -3.07 -10.61
C GLY A 35 -0.89 -3.20 -10.19
N LYS A 36 -0.14 -2.09 -10.13
CA LYS A 36 1.25 -2.11 -9.63
C LYS A 36 1.27 -2.33 -8.12
N VAL A 37 2.01 -3.32 -7.67
CA VAL A 37 2.17 -3.65 -6.24
C VAL A 37 3.65 -3.81 -5.87
N ILE A 38 3.95 -3.88 -4.58
CA ILE A 38 5.31 -4.14 -4.09
C ILE A 38 5.61 -5.64 -4.21
N ASN A 39 5.97 -6.07 -5.42
CA ASN A 39 6.43 -7.43 -5.73
C ASN A 39 7.93 -7.60 -5.45
N SER A 40 8.30 -7.36 -4.19
CA SER A 40 9.69 -7.31 -3.71
C SER A 40 10.21 -8.68 -3.24
N LYS A 41 11.54 -8.81 -3.20
CA LYS A 41 12.29 -9.97 -2.73
C LYS A 41 13.02 -9.70 -1.42
N ALA A 42 13.60 -10.74 -0.83
CA ALA A 42 14.24 -10.68 0.49
C ALA A 42 15.44 -9.72 0.58
N GLU A 43 16.08 -9.38 -0.55
CA GLU A 43 17.21 -8.45 -0.64
C GLU A 43 16.80 -6.99 -0.82
N ASP A 44 15.54 -6.74 -1.19
CA ASP A 44 15.04 -5.42 -1.56
C ASP A 44 14.88 -4.51 -0.35
N ARG A 45 14.90 -3.20 -0.60
CA ARG A 45 14.56 -2.19 0.40
C ARG A 45 13.29 -1.48 -0.03
N ILE A 46 12.34 -1.36 0.91
CA ILE A 46 11.09 -0.65 0.67
C ILE A 46 11.16 0.70 1.39
N PHE A 47 10.58 1.73 0.80
CA PHE A 47 10.36 3.02 1.45
C PHE A 47 8.88 3.36 1.31
N ILE A 48 8.22 3.67 2.43
CA ILE A 48 6.81 4.09 2.48
C ILE A 48 6.76 5.50 3.04
N TYR A 49 6.07 6.40 2.34
CA TYR A 49 5.80 7.76 2.76
C TYR A 49 4.30 8.02 2.75
N TYR A 50 3.80 8.66 3.80
CA TYR A 50 2.40 9.03 3.95
C TYR A 50 2.30 10.49 4.42
N SER A 51 1.39 11.26 3.83
CA SER A 51 1.16 12.66 4.18
C SER A 51 -0.31 13.02 3.92
N ASP A 52 -1.07 13.12 5.00
CA ASP A 52 -2.45 13.61 5.06
C ASP A 52 -2.77 13.85 6.55
N HIS A 53 -4.04 14.06 6.88
CA HIS A 53 -4.55 14.20 8.22
C HIS A 53 -4.45 12.87 9.00
N GLY A 54 -4.39 12.98 10.32
CA GLY A 54 -4.41 11.82 11.21
C GLY A 54 -5.06 12.16 12.55
N GLY A 55 -5.34 11.13 13.32
CA GLY A 55 -5.84 11.21 14.69
C GLY A 55 -5.31 10.06 15.53
N PRO A 56 -5.71 9.95 16.80
CA PRO A 56 -5.31 8.83 17.65
C PRO A 56 -5.68 7.47 17.03
N GLY A 57 -4.68 6.70 16.61
CA GLY A 57 -4.86 5.36 16.05
C GLY A 57 -5.42 5.29 14.62
N VAL A 58 -5.48 6.41 13.89
CA VAL A 58 -6.05 6.45 12.53
C VAL A 58 -5.31 7.43 11.62
N LEU A 59 -5.16 7.05 10.36
CA LEU A 59 -4.66 7.86 9.26
C LEU A 59 -5.79 8.10 8.24
N GLY A 60 -5.94 9.35 7.80
CA GLY A 60 -6.92 9.76 6.81
C GLY A 60 -6.76 9.04 5.47
N MET A 61 -7.87 8.90 4.75
CA MET A 61 -7.92 8.47 3.36
C MET A 61 -8.95 9.34 2.64
N PRO A 62 -8.73 9.67 1.36
CA PRO A 62 -9.73 10.39 0.58
C PRO A 62 -11.01 9.57 0.38
N ASN A 63 -10.90 8.23 0.41
CA ASN A 63 -12.03 7.30 0.31
C ASN A 63 -12.12 6.43 1.57
N MET A 64 -13.33 6.34 2.13
CA MET A 64 -13.58 5.53 3.32
C MET A 64 -13.51 4.02 3.03
N PRO A 65 -13.12 3.18 4.00
CA PRO A 65 -12.72 3.56 5.37
C PRO A 65 -11.29 4.11 5.45
N TYR A 66 -11.01 4.82 6.56
CA TYR A 66 -9.65 5.24 6.93
C TYR A 66 -8.73 4.06 7.25
N VAL A 67 -7.42 4.34 7.35
CA VAL A 67 -6.42 3.37 7.78
C VAL A 67 -6.33 3.37 9.29
N TYR A 68 -6.78 2.29 9.94
CA TYR A 68 -6.61 2.11 11.38
C TYR A 68 -5.25 1.51 11.70
N ALA A 69 -4.63 1.98 12.77
CA ALA A 69 -3.26 1.63 13.14
C ALA A 69 -3.06 0.11 13.32
N MET A 70 -4.03 -0.58 13.93
CA MET A 70 -3.93 -2.03 14.16
C MET A 70 -3.91 -2.81 12.83
N ASP A 71 -4.80 -2.46 11.90
CA ASP A 71 -4.84 -3.11 10.58
C ASP A 71 -3.56 -2.86 9.80
N PHE A 72 -3.06 -1.61 9.82
CA PHE A 72 -1.82 -1.24 9.14
C PHE A 72 -0.61 -1.98 9.72
N ILE A 73 -0.48 -2.05 11.05
CA ILE A 73 0.59 -2.80 11.71
C ILE A 73 0.52 -4.29 11.34
N ASP A 74 -0.67 -4.87 11.28
CA ASP A 74 -0.84 -6.27 10.90
C ASP A 74 -0.48 -6.54 9.44
N VAL A 75 -0.73 -5.59 8.53
CA VAL A 75 -0.24 -5.63 7.15
C VAL A 75 1.29 -5.62 7.10
N LEU A 76 1.94 -4.76 7.88
CA LEU A 76 3.41 -4.72 7.95
C LEU A 76 4.00 -6.00 8.54
N ARG A 77 3.37 -6.57 9.59
CA ARG A 77 3.76 -7.86 10.17
C ARG A 77 3.62 -8.99 9.15
N LYS A 78 2.54 -9.03 8.38
CA LYS A 78 2.35 -10.01 7.29
C LYS A 78 3.43 -9.86 6.22
N LYS A 79 3.76 -8.64 5.81
CA LYS A 79 4.84 -8.38 4.84
C LYS A 79 6.22 -8.77 5.37
N HIS A 80 6.46 -8.60 6.67
CA HIS A 80 7.69 -9.07 7.32
C HIS A 80 7.75 -10.60 7.36
N ALA A 81 6.66 -11.26 7.77
CA ALA A 81 6.56 -12.71 7.86
C ALA A 81 6.77 -13.41 6.50
N SER A 82 6.38 -12.78 5.38
CA SER A 82 6.65 -13.29 4.04
C SER A 82 8.11 -13.17 3.61
N ARG A 83 8.98 -12.56 4.42
CA ARG A 83 10.39 -12.23 4.11
C ARG A 83 10.51 -11.46 2.80
N GLY A 84 9.53 -10.62 2.50
CA GLY A 84 9.44 -9.88 1.24
C GLY A 84 10.35 -8.66 1.14
N TYR A 85 11.25 -8.41 2.09
CA TYR A 85 12.20 -7.30 2.06
C TYR A 85 13.37 -7.53 3.03
N LYS A 86 14.49 -6.84 2.78
CA LYS A 86 15.66 -6.78 3.67
C LYS A 86 15.48 -5.74 4.77
N LYS A 87 15.05 -4.53 4.36
CA LYS A 87 14.71 -3.41 5.25
C LYS A 87 13.54 -2.62 4.66
N MET A 88 12.70 -2.10 5.54
CA MET A 88 11.61 -1.17 5.25
C MET A 88 11.73 0.00 6.19
#